data_AF-A0A964BGG7-F1
#
_entry.id   AF-A0A964BGG7-F1
#
_cell.length_a   1.000
_cell.length_b   1.000
_cell.length_c   1.000
_cell.angle_alpha   90.00
_cell.angle_beta   90.00
_cell.angle_gamma   90.00
#
_symmetry.space_group_name_H-M   'P 1'
#
loop_
_entity.id
_entity.type
_entity.pdbx_description
1 polymer ?
#
loop_
_entity_poly.entity_id
_entity_poly.type
_entity_poly.pdbx_seq_one_letter_code
_entity_poly.pdbx_strand_id
1 'polypeptide(L)'
;MASKALLAGAAIALSATQSASAGEAWRAEGFEGPETVLYDAGRGVLYVSNVAGDITAKDGVGYISRVDLDGTVADRKWAAGLDAPKGLAIGGDTLYAADIDQLVAIDIETGAVSGR
;
A
#
# COMPACT_ATOMS: atom_id res chain seq x y z
N MET A 1 -21.21 70.36 30.38
CA MET A 1 -21.79 69.39 29.44
C MET A 1 -20.88 69.26 28.23
N ALA A 2 -20.21 68.13 28.05
CA ALA A 2 -19.72 67.64 26.75
C ALA A 2 -19.32 66.17 26.94
N SER A 3 -20.19 65.26 26.50
CA SER A 3 -19.99 63.81 26.56
C SER A 3 -19.02 63.39 25.45
N LYS A 4 -17.90 62.76 25.80
CA LYS A 4 -17.03 62.09 24.83
C LYS A 4 -17.56 60.67 24.61
N ALA A 5 -18.24 60.46 23.50
CA ALA A 5 -18.62 59.12 23.05
C ALA A 5 -17.36 58.41 22.50
N LEU A 6 -17.01 57.28 23.11
CA LEU A 6 -15.96 56.38 22.65
C LEU A 6 -16.62 55.40 21.65
N LEU A 7 -16.32 55.51 20.35
CA LEU A 7 -16.71 54.49 19.38
C LEU A 7 -15.66 53.38 19.39
N ALA A 8 -16.02 52.22 19.96
CA ALA A 8 -15.28 50.98 19.77
C ALA A 8 -15.73 50.35 18.43
N GLY A 9 -14.89 50.44 17.41
CA GLY A 9 -15.11 49.72 16.15
C GLY A 9 -14.74 48.24 16.32
N ALA A 10 -15.73 47.34 16.27
CA ALA A 10 -15.48 45.91 16.23
C ALA A 10 -15.08 45.50 14.80
N ALA A 11 -13.81 45.12 14.61
CA ALA A 11 -13.35 44.52 13.37
C ALA A 11 -13.79 43.05 13.32
N ILE A 12 -14.67 42.71 12.37
CA ILE A 12 -15.03 41.32 12.07
C ILE A 12 -13.89 40.74 11.23
N ALA A 13 -13.09 39.85 11.82
CA ALA A 13 -12.10 39.09 11.06
C ALA A 13 -12.82 38.05 10.20
N LEU A 14 -12.81 38.24 8.88
CA LEU A 14 -13.20 37.17 7.94
C LEU A 14 -12.09 36.13 7.94
N SER A 15 -12.34 34.97 8.53
CA SER A 15 -11.47 33.80 8.38
C SER A 15 -11.64 33.24 6.97
N ALA A 16 -10.61 33.40 6.12
CA ALA A 16 -10.54 32.71 4.85
C ALA A 16 -10.32 31.21 5.10
N THR A 17 -11.25 30.37 4.65
CA THR A 17 -11.10 28.91 4.70
C THR A 17 -10.02 28.49 3.71
N GLN A 18 -8.93 27.91 4.20
CA GLN A 18 -7.89 27.37 3.34
C GLN A 18 -8.38 26.06 2.71
N SER A 19 -8.51 26.05 1.38
CA SER A 19 -8.85 24.82 0.65
C SER A 19 -7.75 23.78 0.85
N ALA A 20 -8.10 22.61 1.37
CA ALA A 20 -7.20 21.47 1.38
C ALA A 20 -6.89 21.06 -0.07
N SER A 21 -5.60 21.05 -0.42
CA SER A 21 -5.11 20.46 -1.66
C SER A 21 -4.31 19.23 -1.29
N ALA A 22 -4.76 18.06 -1.76
CA ALA A 22 -4.02 16.81 -1.62
C ALA A 22 -3.15 16.64 -2.87
N GLY A 23 -1.83 16.68 -2.68
CA GLY A 23 -0.86 16.26 -3.69
C GLY A 23 -0.61 14.75 -3.60
N GLU A 24 0.01 14.20 -4.64
CA GLU A 24 0.57 12.85 -4.57
C GLU A 24 1.65 12.81 -3.48
N ALA A 25 1.52 11.88 -2.53
CA ALA A 25 2.53 11.70 -1.48
C ALA A 25 3.80 11.07 -2.05
N TRP A 26 3.63 9.97 -2.79
CA TRP A 26 4.69 9.26 -3.51
C TRP A 26 4.05 8.30 -4.53
N ARG A 27 4.87 7.82 -5.47
CA ARG A 27 4.54 6.75 -6.42
C ARG A 27 5.69 5.74 -6.47
N ALA A 28 5.35 4.46 -6.39
CA ALA A 28 6.25 3.35 -6.67
C ALA A 28 5.95 2.78 -8.07
N GLU A 29 6.99 2.41 -8.82
CA GLU A 29 6.87 1.98 -10.22
C GLU A 29 7.66 0.70 -10.52
N GLY A 30 7.44 0.15 -11.72
CA GLY A 30 8.18 -1.00 -12.25
C GLY A 30 7.65 -2.37 -11.80
N PHE A 31 6.43 -2.42 -11.26
CA PHE A 31 5.68 -3.65 -11.03
C PHE A 31 5.22 -4.28 -12.35
N GLU A 32 5.02 -5.60 -12.34
CA GLU A 32 4.61 -6.37 -13.52
C GLU A 32 3.21 -6.96 -13.27
N GLY A 33 2.17 -6.25 -13.72
CA GLY A 33 0.78 -6.63 -13.44
C GLY A 33 0.46 -6.69 -11.93
N PRO A 34 0.61 -5.58 -11.18
CA PRO A 34 0.28 -5.56 -9.76
C PRO A 34 -1.23 -5.67 -9.52
N GLU A 35 -1.65 -6.46 -8.54
CA GLU A 35 -3.08 -6.75 -8.28
C GLU A 35 -3.55 -6.31 -6.89
N THR A 36 -2.82 -6.68 -5.83
CA THR A 36 -3.18 -6.34 -4.44
C THR A 36 -2.02 -5.66 -3.73
N VAL A 37 -2.32 -4.64 -2.93
CA VAL A 37 -1.40 -4.06 -1.94
C VAL A 37 -1.97 -4.36 -0.55
N LEU A 38 -1.24 -5.12 0.25
CA LEU A 38 -1.61 -5.45 1.63
C LEU A 38 -0.64 -4.80 2.61
N TYR A 39 -1.16 -4.02 3.55
CA TYR A 39 -0.38 -3.42 4.62
C TYR A 39 -0.25 -4.36 5.82
N ASP A 40 0.98 -4.69 6.21
CA ASP A 40 1.30 -5.31 7.50
C ASP A 40 1.66 -4.22 8.51
N ALA A 41 0.68 -3.87 9.36
CA ALA A 41 0.87 -2.88 10.41
C ALA A 41 1.85 -3.31 11.52
N GLY A 42 2.03 -4.62 11.71
CA GLY A 42 2.97 -5.14 12.70
C GLY A 42 4.42 -4.94 12.26
N ARG A 43 4.68 -4.98 10.95
CA ARG A 43 6.04 -4.87 10.36
C ARG A 43 6.30 -3.54 9.66
N GLY A 44 5.27 -2.74 9.39
CA GLY A 44 5.42 -1.48 8.67
C GLY A 44 5.75 -1.66 7.19
N VAL A 45 5.28 -2.73 6.56
CA VAL A 45 5.60 -3.11 5.17
C VAL A 45 4.33 -3.25 4.34
N LEU A 46 4.41 -2.92 3.05
CA LEU A 46 3.40 -3.21 2.05
C LEU A 46 3.84 -4.43 1.22
N TYR A 47 2.98 -5.44 1.13
CA TYR A 47 3.15 -6.56 0.22
C TYR A 47 2.35 -6.29 -1.06
N VAL A 48 3.00 -6.43 -2.22
CA VAL A 48 2.37 -6.21 -3.52
C VAL A 48 2.42 -7.50 -4.33
N SER A 49 1.26 -8.06 -4.68
CA SER A 49 1.21 -9.20 -5.60
C SER A 49 1.40 -8.75 -7.05
N ASN A 50 2.21 -9.48 -7.80
CA ASN A 50 2.53 -9.22 -9.20
C ASN A 50 2.29 -10.50 -10.00
N VAL A 51 1.45 -10.40 -11.01
CA VAL A 51 1.16 -11.52 -11.92
C VAL A 51 2.37 -11.82 -12.81
N ALA A 52 3.03 -10.79 -13.34
CA ALA A 52 4.16 -10.82 -14.27
C ALA A 52 3.94 -11.52 -15.64
N GLY A 53 3.11 -12.56 -15.70
CA GLY A 53 2.75 -13.31 -16.90
C GLY A 53 1.29 -13.15 -17.30
N ASP A 54 0.71 -14.23 -17.83
CA ASP A 54 -0.71 -14.28 -18.17
C ASP A 54 -1.56 -14.46 -16.90
N ILE A 55 -2.71 -13.77 -16.84
CA ILE A 55 -3.55 -13.72 -15.65
C ILE A 55 -4.19 -15.07 -15.25
N THR A 56 -4.14 -16.05 -16.15
CA THR A 56 -4.70 -17.41 -15.99
C THR A 56 -3.65 -18.53 -16.10
N ALA A 57 -2.41 -18.21 -16.49
CA ALA A 57 -1.37 -19.22 -16.66
C ALA A 57 -0.81 -19.69 -15.31
N LYS A 58 -0.28 -20.92 -15.35
CA LYS A 58 0.49 -21.53 -14.27
C LYS A 58 1.94 -21.72 -14.69
N ASP A 59 2.63 -20.61 -14.89
CA ASP A 59 3.97 -20.55 -15.48
C ASP A 59 5.07 -20.29 -14.43
N GLY A 60 4.71 -20.10 -13.16
CA GLY A 60 5.65 -19.86 -12.08
C GLY A 60 6.42 -18.53 -12.17
N VAL A 61 5.96 -17.54 -12.94
CA VAL A 61 6.69 -16.26 -13.11
C VAL A 61 6.23 -15.15 -12.15
N GLY A 62 5.07 -15.31 -11.53
CA GLY A 62 4.49 -14.42 -10.54
C GLY A 62 5.28 -14.31 -9.24
N TYR A 63 5.11 -13.21 -8.53
CA TYR A 63 5.86 -12.89 -7.31
C TYR A 63 5.16 -11.87 -6.40
N ILE A 64 5.63 -11.78 -5.15
CA ILE A 64 5.27 -10.74 -4.18
C ILE A 64 6.46 -9.80 -3.99
N SER A 65 6.22 -8.50 -4.05
CA SER A 65 7.18 -7.45 -3.69
C SER A 65 6.96 -6.98 -2.26
N ARG A 66 8.02 -6.51 -1.60
CA ARG A 66 7.96 -5.69 -0.38
C ARG A 66 8.26 -4.25 -0.70
N VAL A 67 7.43 -3.36 -0.17
CA VAL A 67 7.51 -1.91 -0.38
C VAL A 67 7.40 -1.22 0.98
N ASP A 68 8.25 -0.24 1.22
CA ASP A 68 8.23 0.58 2.43
C ASP A 68 7.10 1.61 2.36
N LEU A 69 6.70 2.18 3.50
CA LEU A 69 5.59 3.15 3.57
C LEU A 69 5.87 4.50 2.88
N ASP A 70 7.10 4.74 2.45
CA ASP A 70 7.50 5.89 1.65
C ASP A 70 7.50 5.61 0.14
N GLY A 71 7.10 4.41 -0.28
CA GLY A 71 7.06 3.98 -1.67
C GLY A 71 8.36 3.34 -2.18
N THR A 72 9.39 3.22 -1.35
CA THR A 72 10.63 2.52 -1.73
C THR A 72 10.36 1.03 -1.93
N VAL A 73 10.69 0.48 -3.10
CA VAL A 73 10.60 -0.97 -3.35
C VAL A 73 11.80 -1.65 -2.71
N ALA A 74 11.65 -2.05 -1.45
CA ALA A 74 12.71 -2.68 -0.66
C ALA A 74 13.19 -4.00 -1.27
N ASP A 75 12.26 -4.81 -1.79
CA ASP A 75 12.58 -6.05 -2.48
C ASP A 75 11.50 -6.38 -3.52
N ARG A 76 11.87 -6.33 -4.80
CA ARG A 76 10.91 -6.51 -5.89
C ARG A 76 10.39 -7.94 -5.99
N LYS A 77 11.22 -8.96 -5.83
CA LYS A 77 10.83 -10.38 -6.00
C LYS A 77 11.09 -11.18 -4.73
N TRP A 78 10.67 -10.62 -3.61
CA TRP A 78 10.91 -11.16 -2.27
C TRP A 78 10.40 -12.59 -2.11
N ALA A 79 9.20 -12.88 -2.61
CA ALA A 79 8.68 -14.25 -2.74
C ALA A 79 8.31 -14.50 -4.21
N ALA A 80 8.97 -15.45 -4.85
CA ALA A 80 8.84 -15.70 -6.29
C ALA A 80 8.49 -17.16 -6.59
N GLY A 81 8.28 -17.46 -7.88
CA GLY A 81 7.91 -18.80 -8.32
C GLY A 81 6.44 -19.11 -8.10
N LEU A 82 5.59 -18.08 -8.01
CA LEU A 82 4.13 -18.17 -7.99
C LEU A 82 3.61 -18.12 -9.42
N ASP A 83 2.38 -18.53 -9.66
CA ASP A 83 1.80 -18.51 -10.99
C ASP A 83 1.30 -17.10 -11.36
N ALA A 84 0.15 -16.69 -10.83
CA ALA A 84 -0.46 -15.39 -11.06
C ALA A 84 -1.16 -14.91 -9.77
N PRO A 85 -0.38 -14.62 -8.71
CA PRO A 85 -0.92 -14.32 -7.38
C PRO A 85 -1.75 -13.03 -7.40
N LYS A 86 -2.88 -13.05 -6.70
CA LYS A 86 -3.81 -11.92 -6.64
C LYS A 86 -4.05 -11.49 -5.19
N GLY A 87 -5.16 -11.91 -4.60
CA GLY A 87 -5.52 -11.55 -3.23
C GLY A 87 -4.48 -12.02 -2.22
N LEU A 88 -4.25 -11.19 -1.21
CA LEU A 88 -3.30 -11.42 -0.12
C LEU A 88 -4.01 -11.33 1.23
N ALA A 89 -3.61 -12.17 2.19
CA ALA A 89 -4.04 -12.08 3.58
C ALA A 89 -2.91 -12.50 4.53
N ILE A 90 -2.85 -11.93 5.73
CA ILE A 90 -1.86 -12.31 6.75
C ILE A 90 -2.55 -13.08 7.87
N GLY A 91 -1.93 -14.16 8.31
CA GLY A 91 -2.30 -14.91 9.51
C GLY A 91 -1.05 -15.26 10.32
N GLY A 92 -0.81 -14.54 11.42
CA GLY A 92 0.43 -14.68 12.20
C GLY A 92 1.65 -14.28 11.39
N ASP A 93 2.61 -15.20 11.26
CA ASP A 93 3.85 -15.01 10.50
C ASP A 93 3.78 -15.57 9.07
N THR A 94 2.55 -15.84 8.60
CA THR A 94 2.30 -16.36 7.25
C THR A 94 1.54 -15.35 6.41
N LEU A 95 2.06 -15.06 5.22
CA LEU A 95 1.35 -14.37 4.15
C LEU A 95 0.72 -15.44 3.24
N TYR A 96 -0.58 -15.37 3.04
CA TYR A 96 -1.31 -16.22 2.13
C TYR A 96 -1.58 -15.48 0.82
N ALA A 97 -1.33 -16.15 -0.31
CA ALA A 97 -1.63 -15.65 -1.64
C ALA A 97 -2.63 -16.57 -2.36
N ALA A 98 -3.69 -15.99 -2.91
CA ALA A 98 -4.55 -16.69 -3.86
C ALA A 98 -3.82 -16.77 -5.21
N ASP A 99 -3.41 -17.97 -5.60
CA ASP A 99 -2.56 -18.22 -6.76
C ASP A 99 -3.25 -19.20 -7.73
N ILE A 100 -4.05 -18.63 -8.63
CA ILE A 100 -4.95 -19.34 -9.56
C ILE A 100 -5.96 -20.28 -8.88
N ASP A 101 -5.58 -21.52 -8.58
CA ASP A 101 -6.45 -22.56 -8.03
C ASP A 101 -5.97 -23.11 -6.68
N GLN A 102 -4.99 -22.45 -6.09
CA GLN A 102 -4.42 -22.81 -4.80
C GLN A 102 -4.28 -21.57 -3.90
N LEU A 103 -4.23 -21.84 -2.59
CA LEU A 103 -3.84 -20.87 -1.58
C LEU A 103 -2.42 -21.21 -1.15
N VAL A 104 -1.48 -20.35 -1.50
CA VAL A 104 -0.05 -20.55 -1.22
C VAL A 104 0.30 -19.85 0.09
N ALA A 105 1.05 -20.52 0.96
CA ALA A 105 1.54 -19.98 2.22
C ALA A 105 3.00 -19.53 2.09
N ILE A 106 3.30 -18.30 2.49
CA ILE A 106 4.63 -17.70 2.39
C ILE A 106 5.07 -17.31 3.79
N ASP A 107 6.22 -17.82 4.22
CA ASP A 107 6.83 -17.42 5.48
C ASP A 107 7.29 -15.96 5.40
N ILE A 108 6.80 -15.10 6.30
CA ILE A 108 7.04 -13.65 6.23
C ILE A 108 8.49 -13.27 6.54
N GLU A 109 9.18 -14.04 7.36
CA GLU A 109 10.55 -13.70 7.75
C GLU A 109 11.54 -14.04 6.63
N THR A 110 11.27 -15.12 5.88
CA THR A 110 12.21 -15.66 4.90
C THR A 110 11.79 -15.47 3.44
N GLY A 111 10.51 -15.24 3.16
CA GLY A 111 9.95 -15.25 1.80
C GLY A 111 9.82 -16.66 1.22
N ALA A 112 10.02 -17.70 2.03
CA ALA A 112 9.93 -19.08 1.59
C ALA A 112 8.49 -19.46 1.29
N VAL A 113 8.27 -19.93 0.06
CA VAL A 113 6.96 -20.41 -0.41
C VAL A 113 6.75 -21.87 0.01
N SER A 114 5.61 -22.15 0.63
CA SER A 114 5.21 -23.46 1.14
C SER A 114 3.74 -23.78 0.86
N GLY A 115 3.37 -25.06 0.81
CA GLY A 115 1.98 -25.48 0.58
C GLY A 115 1.50 -25.25 -0.85
N ARG A 116 2.15 -25.92 -1.81
CA ARG A 116 1.70 -26.02 -3.21
C ARG A 116 1.05 -27.39 -3.44
#